data_AF-A0AB38SDP7-F1
#
_entry.id   AF-A0AB38SDP7-F1
#
_cell.length_a   1.000
_cell.length_b   1.000
_cell.length_c   1.000
_cell.angle_alpha   90.00
_cell.angle_beta   90.00
_cell.angle_gamma   90.00
#
_symmetry.space_group_name_H-M   'P 1'
#
loop_
_entity.id
_entity.type
_entity.pdbx_description
1 polymer ?
#
loop_
_entity_poly.entity_id
_entity_poly.type
_entity_poly.pdbx_seq_one_letter_code
_entity_poly.pdbx_strand_id
1 'polypeptide(L)'
;MRTAGKVDREHEAILKHYLDGTGDEMAQESIAAAGNTEVPAYLALIELGYSVDRIDKDGEERWIAKKGTLQLMADCPLELLGLSLLRSERGPRWQASDSEIAEFLTRFHPSAGRP
;
A
#
# COMPACT_ATOMS: atom_id res chain seq x y z
N MET A 1 -7.32 -3.93 62.38
CA MET A 1 -6.54 -2.74 61.97
C MET A 1 -5.44 -3.19 61.02
N ARG A 2 -5.67 -3.01 59.71
CA ARG A 2 -4.75 -3.08 58.54
C ARG A 2 -5.58 -3.51 57.34
N THR A 3 -5.84 -2.60 56.40
CA THR A 3 -6.01 -2.81 54.94
C THR A 3 -6.71 -1.60 54.30
N ALA A 4 -6.08 -0.42 54.39
CA ALA A 4 -6.41 0.71 53.50
C ALA A 4 -5.27 0.94 52.51
N GLY A 5 -4.02 1.05 52.98
CA GLY A 5 -2.86 1.34 52.11
C GLY A 5 -2.24 0.18 51.30
N LYS A 6 -2.94 -0.95 51.11
CA LYS A 6 -2.47 -2.06 50.24
C LYS A 6 -3.21 -2.08 48.90
N VAL A 7 -4.51 -1.79 48.92
CA VAL A 7 -5.36 -1.72 47.72
C VAL A 7 -4.96 -0.52 46.85
N ASP A 8 -4.66 0.63 47.47
CA ASP A 8 -4.22 1.83 46.74
C ASP A 8 -2.90 1.62 46.00
N ARG A 9 -1.94 0.90 46.59
CA ARG A 9 -0.66 0.62 45.94
C ARG A 9 -0.75 -0.41 44.81
N GLU A 10 -1.67 -1.36 44.91
CA GLU A 10 -1.94 -2.31 43.82
C GLU A 10 -2.68 -1.63 42.66
N HIS A 11 -3.65 -0.75 42.95
CA HIS A 11 -4.32 0.06 41.93
C HIS A 11 -3.39 1.06 41.24
N GLU A 12 -2.52 1.72 42.00
CA GLU A 12 -1.53 2.66 41.45
C GLU A 12 -0.44 1.93 40.63
N ALA A 13 -0.08 0.70 41.02
CA ALA A 13 0.81 -0.15 40.24
C ALA A 13 0.17 -0.66 38.95
N ILE A 14 -1.13 -1.01 38.96
CA ILE A 14 -1.88 -1.41 37.76
C ILE A 14 -2.02 -0.23 36.79
N LEU A 15 -2.33 0.98 37.29
CA LEU A 15 -2.41 2.18 36.47
C LEU A 15 -1.05 2.59 35.90
N LYS A 16 0.04 2.46 36.68
CA LYS A 16 1.40 2.61 36.13
C LYS A 16 1.67 1.58 35.04
N HIS A 17 1.34 0.31 35.24
CA HIS A 17 1.62 -0.70 34.21
C HIS A 17 0.76 -0.52 32.94
N TYR A 18 -0.44 0.06 33.06
CA TYR A 18 -1.31 0.39 31.92
C TYR A 18 -0.85 1.66 31.16
N LEU A 19 -0.11 2.55 31.82
CA LEU A 19 0.45 3.78 31.22
C LEU A 19 1.92 3.63 30.79
N ASP A 20 2.62 2.64 31.34
CA ASP A 20 4.03 2.28 31.06
C ASP A 20 4.12 1.08 30.09
N GLY A 21 2.98 0.50 29.73
CA GLY A 21 2.82 -0.50 28.69
C GLY A 21 2.71 0.16 27.32
N THR A 22 3.84 0.22 26.63
CA THR A 22 3.97 0.37 25.17
C THR A 22 3.40 1.69 24.62
N GLY A 23 4.14 2.79 24.54
CA GLY A 23 5.47 2.78 23.91
C GLY A 23 5.32 2.00 22.62
N ASP A 24 4.61 2.56 21.63
CA ASP A 24 4.57 2.05 20.27
C ASP A 24 6.02 2.13 19.76
N GLU A 25 6.84 1.15 20.16
CA GLU A 25 8.02 0.77 19.41
C GLU A 25 7.46 0.60 18.02
N MET A 26 7.75 1.58 17.14
CA MET A 26 7.38 1.59 15.74
C MET A 26 7.88 0.29 15.14
N ALA A 27 7.08 -0.76 15.28
CA ALA A 27 7.40 -2.08 14.82
C ALA A 27 7.60 -1.91 13.33
N GLN A 28 8.75 -2.37 12.84
CA GLN A 28 9.04 -2.25 11.43
C GLN A 28 7.99 -3.03 10.64
N GLU A 29 7.03 -2.31 10.06
CA GLU A 29 6.00 -2.90 9.22
C GLU A 29 6.62 -3.29 7.88
N SER A 30 6.40 -4.54 7.47
CA SER A 30 6.88 -5.08 6.20
C SER A 30 5.71 -5.62 5.41
N ILE A 31 5.41 -4.95 4.30
CA ILE A 31 4.37 -5.36 3.36
C ILE A 31 5.10 -5.79 2.08
N ALA A 32 4.85 -7.02 1.63
CA ALA A 32 5.36 -7.54 0.38
C ALA A 32 4.24 -7.64 -0.65
N ALA A 33 4.56 -7.41 -1.92
CA ALA A 33 3.64 -7.69 -3.02
C ALA A 33 3.47 -9.21 -3.17
N ALA A 34 2.35 -9.72 -2.67
CA ALA A 34 1.98 -11.13 -2.69
C ALA A 34 0.45 -11.26 -2.63
N GLY A 35 -0.10 -12.47 -2.69
CA GLY A 35 -1.57 -12.65 -2.75
C GLY A 35 -2.35 -12.01 -1.59
N ASN A 36 -1.71 -11.76 -0.44
CA ASN A 36 -2.35 -11.06 0.70
C ASN A 36 -2.60 -9.56 0.45
N THR A 37 -1.98 -8.94 -0.56
CA THR A 37 -2.23 -7.53 -0.91
C THR A 37 -3.35 -7.33 -1.93
N GLU A 38 -3.84 -8.39 -2.57
CA GLU A 38 -4.84 -8.26 -3.63
C GLU A 38 -6.19 -7.75 -3.12
N VAL A 39 -6.72 -8.37 -2.06
CA VAL A 39 -8.01 -7.98 -1.46
C VAL A 39 -7.98 -6.55 -0.92
N PRO A 40 -7.01 -6.12 -0.09
CA PRO A 40 -6.98 -4.73 0.37
C PRO A 40 -6.79 -3.74 -0.79
N ALA A 41 -6.04 -4.09 -1.84
CA ALA A 41 -5.92 -3.23 -3.02
C ALA A 41 -7.25 -3.07 -3.77
N TYR A 42 -8.01 -4.16 -3.95
CA TYR A 42 -9.35 -4.11 -4.51
C TYR A 42 -10.28 -3.20 -3.69
N LEU A 43 -10.32 -3.37 -2.36
CA LEU A 43 -11.18 -2.56 -1.49
C LEU A 43 -10.83 -1.07 -1.58
N ALA A 44 -9.53 -0.73 -1.57
CA ALA A 44 -9.07 0.64 -1.75
C ALA A 44 -9.51 1.24 -3.11
N LEU A 45 -9.47 0.46 -4.19
CA LEU A 45 -9.96 0.90 -5.51
C LEU A 45 -11.46 1.20 -5.49
N ILE A 46 -12.27 0.38 -4.79
CA ILE A 46 -13.71 0.63 -4.63
C ILE A 46 -13.96 1.92 -3.85
N GLU A 47 -13.23 2.15 -2.75
CA GLU A 47 -13.32 3.39 -1.96
C GLU A 47 -12.92 4.63 -2.77
N LEU A 48 -11.93 4.49 -3.66
CA LEU A 48 -11.53 5.53 -4.61
C LEU A 48 -12.56 5.73 -5.74
N GLY A 49 -13.64 4.95 -5.79
CA GLY A 49 -14.74 5.08 -6.75
C GLY A 49 -14.46 4.44 -8.10
N TYR A 50 -13.58 3.45 -8.17
CA TYR A 50 -13.41 2.61 -9.35
C TYR A 50 -14.40 1.44 -9.33
N SER A 51 -14.88 1.05 -10.51
CA SER A 51 -15.39 -0.31 -10.72
C SER A 51 -14.25 -1.22 -11.14
N VAL A 52 -14.18 -2.43 -10.60
CA VAL A 52 -13.12 -3.40 -10.93
C VAL A 52 -13.74 -4.66 -11.51
N ASP A 53 -13.29 -5.03 -12.70
CA ASP A 53 -13.70 -6.23 -13.42
C ASP A 53 -12.48 -7.13 -13.68
N ARG A 54 -12.72 -8.43 -13.70
CA ARG A 54 -11.74 -9.42 -14.14
C ARG A 54 -12.19 -9.98 -15.49
N ILE A 55 -11.29 -9.94 -16.46
CA ILE A 55 -11.49 -10.53 -17.78
C ILE A 55 -10.56 -11.72 -17.91
N ASP A 56 -11.12 -12.86 -18.28
CA ASP A 56 -10.36 -14.03 -18.70
C ASP A 56 -10.57 -14.18 -20.21
N LYS A 57 -9.51 -14.00 -20.98
CA LYS A 57 -9.54 -14.19 -22.42
C LYS A 57 -8.31 -14.97 -22.86
N ASP A 58 -8.56 -16.07 -23.58
CA ASP A 58 -7.51 -16.93 -24.15
C ASP A 58 -6.51 -17.47 -23.09
N GLY A 59 -6.95 -17.59 -21.83
CA GLY A 59 -6.14 -18.07 -20.71
C GLY A 59 -5.25 -16.99 -20.07
N GLU A 60 -5.35 -15.73 -20.51
CA GLU A 60 -4.73 -14.60 -19.84
C GLU A 60 -5.76 -13.89 -18.94
N GLU A 61 -5.52 -13.97 -17.64
CA GLU A 61 -6.27 -13.20 -16.65
C GLU A 61 -5.81 -11.75 -16.68
N ARG A 62 -6.74 -10.81 -16.88
CA ARG A 62 -6.46 -9.37 -16.82
C ARG A 62 -7.50 -8.66 -15.96
N TRP A 63 -7.02 -7.78 -15.10
CA TRP A 63 -7.83 -6.95 -14.24
C TRP A 63 -8.00 -5.56 -14.85
N ILE A 64 -9.20 -5.01 -14.74
CA ILE A 64 -9.54 -3.68 -15.26
C ILE A 64 -10.21 -2.86 -14.17
N ALA A 65 -9.70 -1.65 -13.90
CA ALA A 65 -10.36 -0.65 -13.07
C ALA A 65 -10.84 0.55 -13.92
N LYS A 66 -12.09 1.00 -13.73
CA LYS A 66 -12.68 2.12 -14.48
C LYS A 66 -13.22 3.20 -13.54
N LYS A 67 -12.97 4.48 -13.88
CA LYS A 67 -13.55 5.65 -13.20
C LYS A 67 -13.75 6.79 -14.19
N GLY A 68 -14.99 7.09 -14.53
CA GLY A 68 -15.32 8.07 -15.59
C GLY A 68 -14.74 7.63 -16.93
N THR A 69 -13.87 8.45 -17.53
CA THR A 69 -13.17 8.16 -18.79
C THR A 69 -11.84 7.44 -18.62
N LEU A 70 -11.39 7.24 -17.38
CA LEU A 70 -10.12 6.55 -17.08
C LEU A 70 -10.36 5.04 -17.00
N GLN A 71 -9.53 4.28 -17.72
CA GLN A 71 -9.43 2.83 -17.63
C GLN A 71 -7.98 2.45 -17.31
N LEU A 72 -7.79 1.59 -16.32
CA LEU A 72 -6.52 1.01 -15.91
C LEU A 72 -6.59 -0.50 -16.15
N MET A 73 -5.49 -1.10 -16.60
CA MET A 73 -5.41 -2.53 -16.89
C MET A 73 -4.09 -3.08 -16.35
N ALA A 74 -4.15 -4.21 -15.65
CA ALA A 74 -2.99 -4.84 -15.05
C ALA A 74 -3.23 -6.34 -14.79
N ASP A 75 -2.25 -7.04 -14.25
CA ASP A 75 -2.33 -8.49 -14.04
C ASP A 75 -2.86 -8.84 -12.64
N CYS A 76 -2.91 -7.87 -11.72
CA CYS A 76 -3.56 -8.02 -10.41
C CYS A 76 -4.13 -6.70 -9.84
N PRO A 77 -4.99 -6.76 -8.81
CA PRO A 77 -5.53 -5.56 -8.16
C PRO A 77 -4.49 -4.62 -7.55
N LEU A 78 -3.36 -5.15 -7.03
CA LEU A 78 -2.31 -4.31 -6.45
C LEU A 78 -1.67 -3.39 -7.50
N GLU A 79 -1.43 -3.90 -8.70
CA GLU A 79 -0.92 -3.10 -9.80
C GLU A 79 -1.94 -2.05 -10.27
N LEU A 80 -3.24 -2.39 -10.32
CA LEU A 80 -4.29 -1.41 -10.61
C LEU A 80 -4.30 -0.25 -9.59
N LEU A 81 -4.15 -0.56 -8.30
CA LEU A 81 -4.03 0.47 -7.26
C LEU A 81 -2.79 1.35 -7.50
N GLY A 82 -1.64 0.74 -7.85
CA GLY A 82 -0.43 1.47 -8.22
C GLY A 82 -0.63 2.40 -9.43
N LEU A 83 -1.30 1.93 -10.48
CA LEU A 83 -1.64 2.75 -11.65
C LEU A 83 -2.58 3.90 -11.30
N SER A 84 -3.53 3.67 -10.39
CA SER A 84 -4.46 4.70 -9.92
C SER A 84 -3.72 5.82 -9.19
N LEU A 85 -2.73 5.46 -8.36
CA LEU A 85 -1.88 6.41 -7.65
C LEU A 85 -0.98 7.17 -8.63
N LEU A 86 -0.32 6.48 -9.57
CA LEU A 86 0.50 7.13 -10.60
C LEU A 86 -0.29 8.18 -11.39
N ARG A 87 -1.52 7.86 -11.77
CA ARG A 87 -2.41 8.78 -12.49
C ARG A 87 -2.88 9.95 -11.62
N SER A 88 -3.03 9.74 -10.31
CA SER A 88 -3.35 10.78 -9.34
C SER A 88 -2.18 11.76 -9.19
N GLU A 89 -0.97 11.25 -8.97
CA GLU A 89 0.22 12.05 -8.68
C GLU A 89 0.74 12.82 -9.91
N ARG A 90 0.79 12.18 -11.09
CA ARG A 90 1.36 12.79 -12.29
C ARG A 90 0.32 13.34 -13.28
N GLY A 91 -0.96 13.15 -12.99
CA GLY A 91 -2.03 13.65 -13.85
C GLY A 91 -2.09 12.95 -15.22
N PRO A 92 -2.74 13.56 -16.23
CA PRO A 92 -2.89 12.96 -17.56
C PRO A 92 -1.57 12.72 -18.31
N ARG A 93 -0.50 13.44 -17.93
CA ARG A 93 0.84 13.35 -18.53
C ARG A 93 1.76 12.51 -17.65
N TRP A 94 1.29 11.33 -17.26
CA TRP A 94 1.97 10.46 -16.30
C TRP A 94 3.28 9.86 -16.85
N GLN A 95 3.44 9.83 -18.17
CA GLN A 95 4.63 9.30 -18.83
C GLN A 95 5.89 10.07 -18.41
N ALA A 96 6.99 9.34 -18.25
CA ALA A 96 8.30 9.94 -18.01
C ALA A 96 8.84 10.61 -19.27
N SER A 97 9.67 11.64 -19.10
CA SER A 97 10.44 12.22 -20.20
C SER A 97 11.65 11.37 -20.55
N ASP A 98 12.25 11.59 -21.74
CA ASP A 98 13.45 10.88 -22.16
C ASP A 98 14.61 11.01 -21.16
N SER A 99 14.78 12.19 -20.54
CA SER A 99 15.80 12.41 -19.53
C SER A 99 15.54 11.63 -18.24
N GLU A 100 14.27 11.57 -17.80
CA GLU A 100 13.89 10.78 -16.62
C GLU A 100 14.08 9.28 -16.88
N ILE A 101 13.77 8.81 -18.09
CA ILE A 101 13.99 7.42 -18.50
C ILE A 101 15.49 7.09 -18.51
N ALA A 102 16.33 7.95 -19.08
CA ALA A 102 17.77 7.75 -19.12
C ALA A 102 18.39 7.70 -17.71
N GLU A 103 17.93 8.56 -16.79
CA GLU A 103 18.34 8.56 -15.40
C GLU A 103 17.93 7.25 -14.69
N PHE A 104 16.69 6.83 -14.85
CA PHE A 104 16.18 5.57 -14.29
C PHE A 104 16.99 4.36 -14.77
N LEU A 105 17.21 4.25 -16.08
CA LEU A 105 17.99 3.15 -16.67
C LEU A 105 19.44 3.17 -16.21
N THR A 106 20.07 4.34 -16.12
CA THR A 106 21.45 4.45 -15.60
C THR A 106 21.55 3.94 -14.17
N ARG A 107 20.55 4.23 -13.33
CA ARG A 107 20.56 3.88 -11.91
C ARG A 107 20.30 2.40 -11.66
N PHE A 108 19.35 1.80 -12.38
CA PHE A 108 18.85 0.45 -12.08
C PHE A 108 19.21 -0.61 -13.14
N HIS A 109 19.57 -0.17 -14.35
CA HIS A 109 19.93 -1.03 -15.48
C HIS A 109 21.21 -0.54 -16.18
N PRO A 110 22.34 -0.37 -15.46
CA PRO A 110 23.54 0.28 -15.99
C PRO A 110 24.18 -0.45 -17.20
N SER A 111 23.87 -1.73 -17.41
CA SER A 111 24.31 -2.51 -18.58
C SER A 111 23.49 -2.25 -19.85
N ALA A 112 22.31 -1.63 -19.76
CA ALA A 112 21.45 -1.31 -20.91
C ALA A 112 21.81 0.04 -21.59
N GLY A 113 22.72 0.82 -20.99
CA GLY A 113 23.18 2.12 -21.50
C GLY A 113 24.47 2.08 -22.33
N ARG A 114 24.96 0.89 -22.72
CA ARG A 114 26.16 0.76 -23.55
C ARG A 114 25.75 0.64 -25.02
N PRO A 115 26.26 1.49 -25.93
CA PRO A 115 25.95 1.40 -27.36
C PRO A 115 26.42 0.09 -27.98
#